data_AF-A0A964Q484-F1
#
_entry.id   AF-A0A964Q484-F1
#
_cell.length_a   1.000
_cell.length_b   1.000
_cell.length_c   1.000
_cell.angle_alpha   90.00
_cell.angle_beta   90.00
_cell.angle_gamma   90.00
#
_symmetry.space_group_name_H-M   'P 1'
#
loop_
_entity.id
_entity.type
_entity.pdbx_description
1 polymer ?
#
loop_
_entity_poly.entity_id
_entity_poly.type
_entity_poly.pdbx_seq_one_letter_code
_entity_poly.pdbx_strand_id
1 'polypeptide(L)'
;MSGVREVNYRVKPMSLMPMNPGCSESEPLKAEKTGDCLANPAQPAEPETVARVLDRFQPITLGEIEPNGYFSRFDNKFIMHQGKLVPLLQSLAREFRVLENKGLRLFPYDSLYLDTDDFLFFHQHHSRRSNRIKVRWRTYRDSGRVYFEVKRKCHNNRTEKLRMEEPAILETLEPRHLALFQSHAPAGTRLSPKISIRYDRMTLFAKQESIKITLDQNLSFDNTRDTHSLHGLVIGEIKCAQPRVPTCLLEILRGLAIRSVPFSKYAFGIGSMEPVKNNGIKPTSLLLKKILHEQQSA
;
A
#
# COMPACT_ATOMS: atom_id res chain seq x y z
N MET A 1 -11.75 -36.84 23.57
CA MET A 1 -11.05 -36.64 24.85
C MET A 1 -9.56 -36.47 24.57
N SER A 2 -9.11 -35.23 24.61
CA SER A 2 -7.72 -34.73 24.70
C SER A 2 -7.83 -33.28 24.21
N GLY A 3 -7.45 -32.22 24.91
CA GLY A 3 -6.59 -32.04 26.07
C GLY A 3 -5.96 -30.67 25.86
N VAL A 4 -6.54 -29.65 26.50
CA VAL A 4 -6.19 -28.22 26.41
C VAL A 4 -4.72 -27.99 26.80
N ARG A 5 -4.05 -27.03 26.14
CA ARG A 5 -3.00 -26.21 26.79
C ARG A 5 -3.14 -24.74 26.39
N GLU A 6 -3.84 -24.01 27.26
CA GLU A 6 -3.76 -22.55 27.38
C GLU A 6 -2.36 -22.17 27.90
N VAL A 7 -1.74 -21.17 27.28
CA VAL A 7 -0.48 -20.59 27.75
C VAL A 7 -0.80 -19.24 28.41
N ASN A 8 -0.81 -19.23 29.74
CA ASN A 8 -0.93 -18.04 30.57
C ASN A 8 0.43 -17.31 30.62
N TYR A 9 0.47 -16.05 30.16
CA TYR A 9 1.62 -15.17 30.37
C TYR A 9 1.50 -14.43 31.71
N ARG A 10 2.46 -14.67 32.60
CA ARG A 10 2.56 -14.06 33.94
C ARG A 10 3.41 -12.79 33.85
N VAL A 11 2.80 -11.64 34.11
CA VAL A 11 3.49 -10.33 34.16
C VAL A 11 4.29 -10.23 35.47
N LYS A 12 5.58 -9.88 35.39
CA LYS A 12 6.41 -9.57 36.57
C LYS A 12 6.19 -8.11 37.02
N PRO A 13 6.10 -7.82 38.33
CA PRO A 13 5.88 -6.48 38.86
C PRO A 13 7.13 -5.58 38.80
N MET A 14 6.87 -4.28 38.59
CA MET A 14 7.80 -3.14 38.67
C MET A 14 8.52 -3.06 40.02
N SER A 15 9.84 -2.81 40.02
CA SER A 15 10.56 -2.33 41.20
C SER A 15 10.62 -0.80 41.19
N LEU A 16 10.09 -0.20 42.26
CA LEU A 16 10.26 1.21 42.64
C LEU A 16 11.56 1.39 43.44
N MET A 17 12.20 2.56 43.29
CA MET A 17 12.86 3.43 44.29
C MET A 17 14.08 4.18 43.72
N PRO A 18 14.56 5.30 44.31
CA PRO A 18 13.89 6.26 45.20
C PRO A 18 14.05 7.74 44.76
N MET A 19 13.25 8.60 45.39
CA MET A 19 13.39 10.07 45.42
C MET A 19 14.63 10.50 46.21
N ASN A 20 15.20 11.67 45.89
CA ASN A 20 16.00 12.44 46.86
C ASN A 20 15.74 13.97 46.71
N PRO A 21 15.76 14.75 47.81
CA PRO A 21 15.23 16.12 47.88
C PRO A 21 16.33 17.22 47.96
N GLY A 22 15.92 18.48 47.78
CA GLY A 22 16.65 19.73 48.11
C GLY A 22 16.15 20.88 47.22
N CYS A 23 15.33 21.85 47.66
CA CYS A 23 15.63 23.05 48.50
C CYS A 23 16.96 23.73 48.10
N SER A 24 17.10 25.05 47.90
CA SER A 24 16.30 26.28 48.04
C SER A 24 17.02 27.34 47.14
N GLU A 25 16.41 28.42 46.63
CA GLU A 25 16.32 29.76 47.23
C GLU A 25 16.11 30.81 46.10
N SER A 26 15.72 32.02 46.49
CA SER A 26 14.91 33.02 45.77
C SER A 26 15.67 34.26 45.24
N GLU A 27 15.17 34.81 44.11
CA GLU A 27 15.00 36.25 43.72
C GLU A 27 16.22 37.19 43.50
N PRO A 28 16.10 38.40 42.87
CA PRO A 28 14.96 39.04 42.18
C PRO A 28 15.25 39.65 40.77
N LEU A 29 14.20 40.28 40.21
CA LEU A 29 14.05 41.01 38.93
C LEU A 29 15.12 42.06 38.57
N LYS A 30 15.36 42.22 37.26
CA LYS A 30 15.54 43.55 36.62
C LYS A 30 14.71 43.64 35.34
N ALA A 31 13.87 44.66 35.29
CA ALA A 31 13.20 45.13 34.08
C ALA A 31 14.12 46.13 33.36
N GLU A 32 14.19 46.08 32.03
CA GLU A 32 14.48 47.26 31.21
C GLU A 32 14.02 47.11 29.74
N LYS A 33 13.09 48.00 29.38
CA LYS A 33 12.93 48.76 28.12
C LYS A 33 12.87 48.05 26.75
N THR A 34 11.64 48.06 26.22
CA THR A 34 11.23 48.63 24.91
C THR A 34 12.28 48.74 23.81
N GLY A 35 12.06 48.05 22.69
CA GLY A 35 12.71 48.35 21.41
C GLY A 35 12.38 47.34 20.31
N ASP A 36 11.62 47.79 19.32
CA ASP A 36 11.42 47.24 17.98
C ASP A 36 10.77 45.86 17.77
N CYS A 37 9.46 45.95 17.46
CA CYS A 37 8.75 45.00 16.62
C CYS A 37 9.31 45.05 15.18
N LEU A 38 10.46 44.42 14.94
CA LEU A 38 10.78 43.95 13.60
C LEU A 38 9.96 42.69 13.35
N ALA A 39 8.81 42.87 12.71
CA ALA A 39 8.06 41.79 12.10
C ALA A 39 9.03 41.02 11.18
N ASN A 40 9.43 39.83 11.63
CA ASN A 40 10.21 38.92 10.83
C ASN A 40 9.40 38.67 9.54
N PRO A 41 9.91 38.97 8.34
CA PRO A 41 9.17 38.70 7.12
C PRO A 41 8.84 37.21 7.13
N ALA A 42 7.54 36.89 7.10
CA ALA A 42 7.06 35.52 7.09
C ALA A 42 7.83 34.78 5.98
N GLN A 43 8.73 33.90 6.39
CA GLN A 43 9.44 33.04 5.46
C GLN A 43 8.36 32.33 4.63
N PRO A 44 8.48 32.31 3.29
CA PRO A 44 7.51 31.60 2.46
C PRO A 44 7.41 30.18 2.99
N ALA A 45 6.19 29.76 3.34
CA ALA A 45 5.97 28.46 3.96
C ALA A 45 6.56 27.37 3.05
N GLU A 46 7.61 26.70 3.52
CA GLU A 46 8.24 25.55 2.87
C GLU A 46 7.15 24.60 2.34
N PRO A 47 7.20 24.20 1.05
CA PRO A 47 6.14 23.41 0.43
C PRO A 47 5.88 22.16 1.28
N GLU A 48 4.60 21.90 1.53
CA GLU A 48 4.21 20.82 2.41
C GLU A 48 4.55 19.47 1.78
N THR A 49 5.47 18.73 2.41
CA THR A 49 5.94 17.43 1.91
C THR A 49 5.05 16.29 2.41
N VAL A 50 5.01 15.19 1.66
CA VAL A 50 4.26 13.98 2.05
C VAL A 50 4.64 13.51 3.46
N ALA A 51 5.93 13.51 3.81
CA ALA A 51 6.41 13.13 5.14
C ALA A 51 5.79 14.01 6.25
N ARG A 52 5.84 15.33 6.09
CA ARG A 52 5.28 16.29 7.05
C ARG A 52 3.76 16.14 7.22
N VAL A 53 3.04 15.83 6.14
CA VAL A 53 1.59 15.57 6.24
C VAL A 53 1.34 14.28 7.00
N LEU A 54 2.11 13.22 6.71
CA LEU A 54 1.97 11.95 7.40
C LEU A 54 2.21 12.09 8.91
N ASP A 55 3.15 12.94 9.34
CA ASP A 55 3.43 13.24 10.77
C ASP A 55 2.20 13.67 11.58
N ARG A 56 1.17 14.21 10.91
CA ARG A 56 -0.09 14.60 11.54
C ARG A 56 -1.06 13.45 11.77
N PHE A 57 -0.84 12.30 11.13
CA PHE A 57 -1.65 11.11 11.34
C PHE A 57 -1.21 10.42 12.63
N GLN A 58 -2.19 9.97 13.41
CA GLN A 58 -1.92 9.04 14.49
C GLN A 58 -1.39 7.72 13.89
N PRO A 59 -0.24 7.20 14.36
CA PRO A 59 0.31 5.94 13.84
C PRO A 59 -0.57 4.76 14.26
N ILE A 60 -0.57 3.66 13.52
CA ILE A 60 -1.13 2.36 13.88
C ILE A 60 -0.14 1.25 13.52
N THR A 61 0.07 0.29 14.40
CA THR A 61 1.00 -0.83 14.18
C THR A 61 0.30 -2.04 13.57
N LEU A 62 1.05 -2.98 12.98
CA LEU A 62 0.51 -4.25 12.48
C LEU A 62 -0.21 -5.06 13.58
N GLY A 63 0.34 -5.06 14.81
CA GLY A 63 -0.27 -5.78 15.95
C GLY A 63 -1.64 -5.24 16.35
N GLU A 64 -1.91 -3.95 16.15
CA GLU A 64 -3.23 -3.35 16.40
C GLU A 64 -4.24 -3.66 15.27
N ILE A 65 -3.77 -4.04 14.09
CA ILE A 65 -4.62 -4.29 12.91
C ILE A 65 -5.11 -5.74 12.87
N GLU A 66 -4.28 -6.70 13.27
CA GLU A 66 -4.57 -8.14 13.21
C GLU A 66 -5.84 -8.58 13.96
N PRO A 67 -6.21 -8.00 15.14
CA PRO A 67 -7.46 -8.31 15.83
C PRO A 67 -8.71 -7.78 15.12
N ASN A 68 -8.59 -6.74 14.29
CA ASN A 68 -9.71 -5.96 13.77
C ASN A 68 -10.23 -6.41 12.39
N GLY A 69 -9.75 -7.54 11.88
CA GLY A 69 -10.38 -8.26 10.77
C GLY A 69 -10.78 -7.38 9.57
N TYR A 70 -9.85 -6.60 9.01
CA TYR A 70 -10.05 -5.88 7.75
C TYR A 70 -10.12 -6.86 6.55
N PHE A 71 -11.09 -7.77 6.57
CA PHE A 71 -11.39 -8.74 5.52
C PHE A 71 -12.27 -8.07 4.47
N SER A 72 -11.63 -7.31 3.57
CA SER A 72 -12.30 -6.55 2.52
C SER A 72 -13.14 -7.43 1.60
N ARG A 73 -14.37 -6.99 1.30
CA ARG A 73 -15.21 -7.62 0.26
C ARG A 73 -15.20 -6.82 -1.04
N PHE A 74 -14.81 -5.54 -1.01
CA PHE A 74 -14.89 -4.63 -2.15
C PHE A 74 -13.64 -3.75 -2.27
N ASP A 75 -13.11 -3.68 -3.49
CA ASP A 75 -11.92 -2.91 -3.85
C ASP A 75 -12.31 -1.80 -4.85
N ASN A 76 -12.07 -0.54 -4.49
CA ASN A 76 -12.18 0.59 -5.42
C ASN A 76 -10.78 1.15 -5.69
N LYS A 77 -10.37 1.19 -6.95
CA LYS A 77 -9.06 1.71 -7.35
C LYS A 77 -9.21 3.06 -8.00
N PHE A 78 -8.24 3.93 -7.79
CA PHE A 78 -8.16 5.25 -8.41
C PHE A 78 -6.71 5.56 -8.76
N ILE A 79 -6.54 6.49 -9.68
CA ILE A 79 -5.22 6.94 -10.13
C ILE A 79 -5.23 8.46 -10.08
N MET A 80 -4.13 9.03 -9.61
CA MET A 80 -3.95 10.48 -9.53
C MET A 80 -2.51 10.87 -9.85
N HIS A 81 -2.33 12.14 -10.21
CA HIS A 81 -1.02 12.75 -10.26
C HIS A 81 -0.45 12.92 -8.85
N GLN A 82 0.87 12.86 -8.71
CA GLN A 82 1.56 13.02 -7.42
C GLN A 82 1.27 14.37 -6.76
N GLY A 83 1.03 15.44 -7.54
CA GLY A 83 0.61 16.75 -7.03
C GLY A 83 -0.68 16.74 -6.20
N LYS A 84 -1.54 15.73 -6.39
CA LYS A 84 -2.80 15.59 -5.62
C LYS A 84 -2.62 14.81 -4.31
N LEU A 85 -1.45 14.23 -4.07
CA LEU A 85 -1.20 13.36 -2.91
C LEU A 85 -1.27 14.13 -1.59
N VAL A 86 -0.62 15.29 -1.50
CA VAL A 86 -0.62 16.11 -0.28
C VAL A 86 -2.03 16.60 0.08
N PRO A 87 -2.80 17.22 -0.85
CA PRO A 87 -4.19 17.60 -0.58
C PRO A 87 -5.09 16.44 -0.14
N LEU A 88 -4.90 15.25 -0.73
CA LEU A 88 -5.63 14.06 -0.33
C LEU A 88 -5.29 13.66 1.10
N LEU A 89 -4.00 13.58 1.44
CA LEU A 89 -3.56 13.19 2.78
C LEU A 89 -4.04 14.18 3.85
N GLN A 90 -3.98 15.49 3.60
CA GLN A 90 -4.50 16.50 4.52
C GLN A 90 -5.99 16.29 4.80
N SER A 91 -6.77 15.98 3.77
CA SER A 91 -8.22 15.73 3.88
C SER A 91 -8.54 14.46 4.67
N LEU A 92 -7.60 13.50 4.77
CA LEU A 92 -7.76 12.23 5.48
C LEU A 92 -7.19 12.24 6.90
N ALA A 93 -6.31 13.18 7.24
CA ALA A 93 -5.52 13.17 8.48
C ALA A 93 -6.37 13.11 9.78
N ARG A 94 -7.56 13.72 9.77
CA ARG A 94 -8.46 13.71 10.93
C ARG A 94 -9.12 12.36 11.17
N GLU A 95 -9.51 11.65 10.12
CA GLU A 95 -10.34 10.44 10.20
C GLU A 95 -9.56 9.13 10.07
N PHE A 96 -8.28 9.21 9.67
CA PHE A 96 -7.45 8.05 9.42
C PHE A 96 -6.22 8.00 10.34
N ARG A 97 -5.74 6.78 10.58
CA ARG A 97 -4.43 6.46 11.14
C ARG A 97 -3.50 5.98 10.04
N VAL A 98 -2.20 6.20 10.17
CA VAL A 98 -1.18 5.74 9.21
C VAL A 98 -0.46 4.51 9.75
N LEU A 99 -0.29 3.49 8.92
CA LEU A 99 0.55 2.34 9.27
C LEU A 99 1.97 2.81 9.53
N GLU A 100 2.50 2.48 10.70
CA GLU A 100 3.88 2.77 11.08
C GLU A 100 4.56 1.52 11.64
N ASN A 101 5.82 1.32 11.26
CA ASN A 101 6.69 0.33 11.87
C ASN A 101 8.10 0.93 12.01
N LYS A 102 8.58 1.06 13.26
CA LYS A 102 9.90 1.64 13.58
C LYS A 102 10.13 3.01 12.91
N GLY A 103 9.11 3.89 12.95
CA GLY A 103 9.16 5.22 12.32
C GLY A 103 8.96 5.24 10.80
N LEU A 104 8.95 4.08 10.12
CA LEU A 104 8.68 4.00 8.68
C LEU A 104 7.18 4.03 8.41
N ARG A 105 6.74 4.92 7.53
CA ARG A 105 5.33 5.07 7.08
C ARG A 105 5.14 4.87 5.57
N LEU A 106 6.25 4.78 4.84
CA LEU A 106 6.31 4.52 3.41
C LEU A 106 7.11 3.23 3.20
N PHE A 107 6.43 2.18 2.78
CA PHE A 107 6.99 0.83 2.77
C PHE A 107 7.38 0.41 1.36
N PRO A 108 8.64 0.01 1.11
CA PRO A 108 9.09 -0.45 -0.19
C PRO A 108 8.71 -1.91 -0.44
N TYR A 109 7.95 -2.16 -1.51
CA TYR A 109 7.54 -3.50 -1.93
C TYR A 109 8.26 -3.90 -3.23
N ASP A 110 8.64 -5.17 -3.30
CA ASP A 110 9.01 -5.84 -4.55
C ASP A 110 8.06 -7.03 -4.78
N SER A 111 7.66 -7.28 -6.02
CA SER A 111 6.81 -8.40 -6.38
C SER A 111 7.19 -8.94 -7.74
N LEU A 112 7.77 -10.15 -7.76
CA LEU A 112 8.07 -10.90 -8.97
C LEU A 112 6.86 -11.76 -9.32
N TYR A 113 6.19 -11.43 -10.42
CA TYR A 113 5.03 -12.18 -10.92
C TYR A 113 5.47 -13.35 -11.80
N LEU A 114 4.78 -14.47 -11.63
CA LEU A 114 4.94 -15.66 -12.46
C LEU A 114 3.71 -15.85 -13.33
N ASP A 115 3.93 -16.34 -14.55
CA ASP A 115 2.90 -16.76 -15.49
C ASP A 115 3.42 -17.96 -16.29
N THR A 116 2.57 -18.53 -17.14
CA THR A 116 2.97 -19.48 -18.16
C THR A 116 3.70 -18.78 -19.30
N ASP A 117 4.39 -19.55 -20.15
CA ASP A 117 5.14 -18.99 -21.28
C ASP A 117 4.25 -18.32 -22.33
N ASP A 118 3.00 -18.77 -22.45
CA ASP A 118 1.96 -18.16 -23.27
C ASP A 118 1.15 -17.07 -22.55
N PHE A 119 1.58 -16.62 -21.36
CA PHE A 119 0.94 -15.53 -20.60
C PHE A 119 -0.55 -15.79 -20.27
N LEU A 120 -0.87 -17.03 -19.88
CA LEU A 120 -2.24 -17.47 -19.59
C LEU A 120 -2.94 -16.54 -18.59
N PHE A 121 -2.29 -16.17 -17.49
CA PHE A 121 -2.92 -15.36 -16.44
C PHE A 121 -3.12 -13.91 -16.85
N PHE A 122 -2.20 -13.37 -17.65
CA PHE A 122 -2.41 -12.10 -18.32
C PHE A 122 -3.64 -12.15 -19.23
N HIS A 123 -3.75 -13.16 -20.10
CA HIS A 123 -4.89 -13.29 -21.01
C HIS A 123 -6.22 -13.48 -20.28
N GLN A 124 -6.24 -14.25 -19.19
CA GLN A 124 -7.39 -14.36 -18.30
C GLN A 124 -7.83 -12.99 -17.73
N HIS A 125 -6.86 -12.15 -17.33
CA HIS A 125 -7.14 -10.81 -16.84
C HIS A 125 -7.61 -9.87 -17.95
N HIS A 126 -6.90 -9.84 -19.07
CA HIS A 126 -7.16 -9.01 -20.23
C HIS A 126 -8.55 -9.27 -20.80
N SER A 127 -8.94 -10.54 -20.93
CA SER A 127 -10.26 -10.97 -21.40
C SER A 127 -11.33 -10.96 -20.30
N ARG A 128 -11.03 -10.37 -19.13
CA ARG A 128 -11.95 -10.22 -17.98
C ARG A 128 -12.64 -11.52 -17.55
N ARG A 129 -11.97 -12.68 -17.68
CA ARG A 129 -12.52 -13.97 -17.26
C ARG A 129 -12.92 -13.93 -15.79
N SER A 130 -13.94 -14.68 -15.41
CA SER A 130 -14.46 -14.70 -14.03
C SER A 130 -13.57 -15.50 -13.09
N ASN A 131 -13.00 -16.61 -13.56
CA ASN A 131 -11.90 -17.32 -12.90
C ASN A 131 -10.54 -16.77 -13.38
N ARG A 132 -9.75 -16.20 -12.47
CA ARG A 132 -8.43 -15.62 -12.79
C ARG A 132 -7.44 -15.88 -11.69
N ILE A 133 -6.23 -16.23 -12.08
CA ILE A 133 -5.14 -16.53 -11.15
C ILE A 133 -4.07 -15.45 -11.28
N LYS A 134 -3.38 -15.17 -10.18
CA LYS A 134 -2.12 -14.42 -10.16
C LYS A 134 -1.19 -15.10 -9.19
N VAL A 135 0.03 -15.38 -9.63
CA VAL A 135 1.07 -16.00 -8.81
C VAL A 135 2.24 -15.04 -8.70
N ARG A 136 2.79 -14.88 -7.50
CA ARG A 136 3.93 -13.98 -7.29
C ARG A 136 4.75 -14.35 -6.09
N TRP A 137 6.04 -14.06 -6.17
CA TRP A 137 6.85 -13.78 -5.01
C TRP A 137 6.66 -12.33 -4.59
N ARG A 138 6.74 -12.06 -3.28
CA ARG A 138 6.63 -10.73 -2.71
C ARG A 138 7.64 -10.53 -1.61
N THR A 139 8.45 -9.49 -1.74
CA THR A 139 9.43 -9.10 -0.74
C THR A 139 9.02 -7.78 -0.10
N TYR A 140 8.96 -7.77 1.22
CA TYR A 140 8.79 -6.58 2.04
C TYR A 140 10.19 -6.06 2.36
N ARG A 141 10.72 -5.12 1.57
CA ARG A 141 12.16 -4.78 1.61
C ARG A 141 12.58 -4.15 2.94
N ASP A 142 11.66 -3.53 3.66
CA ASP A 142 11.88 -2.99 5.01
C ASP A 142 12.13 -4.07 6.07
N SER A 143 11.50 -5.24 5.93
CA SER A 143 11.60 -6.34 6.90
C SER A 143 12.37 -7.55 6.39
N GLY A 144 12.71 -7.59 5.10
CA GLY A 144 13.34 -8.74 4.44
C GLY A 144 12.39 -9.93 4.23
N ARG A 145 11.13 -9.87 4.72
CA ARG A 145 10.20 -11.01 4.64
C ARG A 145 9.79 -11.28 3.20
N VAL A 146 9.84 -12.54 2.80
CA VAL A 146 9.45 -13.00 1.47
C VAL A 146 8.25 -13.93 1.57
N TYR A 147 7.31 -13.77 0.64
CA TYR A 147 6.14 -14.64 0.55
C TYR A 147 5.93 -15.11 -0.89
N PHE A 148 5.64 -16.40 -1.05
CA PHE A 148 4.99 -16.90 -2.25
C PHE A 148 3.47 -16.75 -2.08
N GLU A 149 2.82 -16.07 -3.01
CA GLU A 149 1.39 -15.76 -2.95
C GLU A 149 0.66 -16.24 -4.22
N VAL A 150 -0.47 -16.93 -4.01
CA VAL A 150 -1.43 -17.28 -5.07
C VAL A 150 -2.74 -16.58 -4.78
N LYS A 151 -3.20 -15.77 -5.73
CA LYS A 151 -4.47 -15.05 -5.68
C LYS A 151 -5.38 -15.56 -6.78
N ARG A 152 -6.49 -16.21 -6.40
CA ARG A 152 -7.53 -16.64 -7.32
C ARG A 152 -8.79 -15.80 -7.15
N LYS A 153 -9.31 -15.24 -8.23
CA LYS A 153 -10.67 -14.71 -8.28
C LYS A 153 -11.59 -15.82 -8.80
N CYS A 154 -12.65 -16.13 -8.07
CA CYS A 154 -13.63 -17.17 -8.36
C CYS A 154 -14.86 -16.58 -9.09
N HIS A 155 -15.68 -17.45 -9.70
CA HIS A 155 -16.83 -17.04 -10.52
C HIS A 155 -17.89 -16.24 -9.73
N ASN A 156 -18.05 -16.54 -8.44
CA ASN A 156 -18.93 -15.82 -7.50
C ASN A 156 -18.34 -14.50 -6.99
N ASN A 157 -17.35 -13.92 -7.69
CA ASN A 157 -16.60 -12.72 -7.31
C ASN A 157 -15.82 -12.81 -5.99
N ARG A 158 -15.79 -13.96 -5.32
CA ARG A 158 -14.90 -14.17 -4.16
C ARG A 158 -13.45 -14.21 -4.63
N THR A 159 -12.55 -13.77 -3.76
CA THR A 159 -11.11 -13.89 -3.98
C THR A 159 -10.51 -14.74 -2.87
N GLU A 160 -9.83 -15.80 -3.26
CA GLU A 160 -9.00 -16.62 -2.38
C GLU A 160 -7.56 -16.14 -2.50
N LYS A 161 -6.91 -15.92 -1.36
CA LYS A 161 -5.49 -15.58 -1.30
C LYS A 161 -4.83 -16.58 -0.36
N LEU A 162 -3.96 -17.40 -0.91
CA LEU A 162 -3.06 -18.25 -0.14
C LEU A 162 -1.67 -17.64 -0.18
N ARG A 163 -0.94 -17.76 0.92
CA ARG A 163 0.46 -17.34 1.00
C ARG A 163 1.24 -18.27 1.90
N MET A 164 2.53 -18.38 1.62
CA MET A 164 3.51 -19.03 2.48
C MET A 164 4.72 -18.12 2.61
N GLU A 165 5.26 -18.04 3.83
CA GLU A 165 6.49 -17.29 4.10
C GLU A 165 7.69 -18.16 3.72
N GLU A 166 8.68 -17.54 3.10
CA GLU A 166 9.89 -18.18 2.62
C GLU A 166 11.10 -17.33 3.00
N PRO A 167 12.29 -17.93 3.18
CA PRO A 167 13.49 -17.18 3.55
C PRO A 167 14.00 -16.30 2.40
N ALA A 168 13.74 -16.68 1.15
CA ALA A 168 14.14 -15.95 -0.05
C ALA A 168 13.23 -16.31 -1.25
N ILE A 169 13.38 -15.56 -2.34
CA ILE A 169 12.81 -15.95 -3.64
C ILE A 169 13.61 -17.15 -4.15
N LEU A 170 12.91 -18.21 -4.54
CA LEU A 170 13.55 -19.40 -5.11
C LEU A 170 13.54 -19.32 -6.64
N GLU A 171 14.64 -19.73 -7.27
CA GLU A 171 14.75 -19.82 -8.73
C GLU A 171 13.81 -20.89 -9.30
N THR A 172 13.69 -22.01 -8.58
CA THR A 172 12.81 -23.13 -8.95
C THR A 172 11.72 -23.32 -7.89
N LEU A 173 10.49 -23.52 -8.35
CA LEU A 173 9.37 -23.82 -7.46
C LEU A 173 9.47 -25.25 -6.92
N GLU A 174 9.59 -25.37 -5.59
CA GLU A 174 9.49 -26.66 -4.90
C GLU A 174 8.06 -27.25 -4.92
N PRO A 175 7.89 -28.57 -4.63
CA PRO A 175 6.59 -29.23 -4.60
C PRO A 175 5.53 -28.53 -3.73
N ARG A 176 5.93 -27.91 -2.60
CA ARG A 176 4.99 -27.17 -1.73
C ARG A 176 4.39 -25.93 -2.40
N HIS A 177 5.16 -25.22 -3.22
CA HIS A 177 4.68 -24.07 -4.00
C HIS A 177 3.71 -24.54 -5.09
N LEU A 178 4.08 -25.64 -5.76
CA LEU A 178 3.23 -26.25 -6.77
C LEU A 178 1.93 -26.75 -6.16
N ALA A 179 1.93 -27.37 -4.98
CA ALA A 179 0.72 -27.81 -4.29
C ALA A 179 -0.20 -26.64 -3.93
N LEU A 180 0.36 -25.54 -3.40
CA LEU A 180 -0.39 -24.33 -3.09
C LEU A 180 -1.03 -23.72 -4.36
N PHE A 181 -0.32 -23.76 -5.49
CA PHE A 181 -0.80 -23.29 -6.79
C PHE A 181 -1.81 -24.24 -7.47
N GLN A 182 -1.59 -25.55 -7.42
CA GLN A 182 -2.43 -26.59 -8.03
C GLN A 182 -3.82 -26.66 -7.41
N SER A 183 -3.98 -26.19 -6.16
CA SER A 183 -5.30 -25.98 -5.57
C SER A 183 -6.18 -25.00 -6.38
N HIS A 184 -5.58 -24.22 -7.28
CA HIS A 184 -6.24 -23.16 -8.05
C HIS A 184 -6.09 -23.28 -9.57
N ALA A 185 -5.16 -24.09 -10.08
CA ALA A 185 -4.80 -24.15 -11.50
C ALA A 185 -4.81 -25.58 -12.07
N PRO A 186 -4.96 -25.75 -13.40
CA PRO A 186 -4.86 -27.07 -14.04
C PRO A 186 -3.52 -27.77 -13.76
N ALA A 187 -3.57 -29.09 -13.61
CA ALA A 187 -2.38 -29.92 -13.46
C ALA A 187 -1.41 -29.74 -14.65
N GLY A 188 -0.10 -29.77 -14.38
CA GLY A 188 0.94 -29.62 -15.40
C GLY A 188 1.23 -28.18 -15.84
N THR A 189 0.52 -27.17 -15.30
CA THR A 189 0.82 -25.76 -15.59
C THR A 189 2.22 -25.40 -15.09
N ARG A 190 3.11 -25.00 -16.01
CA ARG A 190 4.47 -24.55 -15.71
C ARG A 190 4.52 -23.05 -15.55
N LEU A 191 5.21 -22.60 -14.52
CA LEU A 191 5.35 -21.18 -14.20
C LEU A 191 6.80 -20.75 -14.39
N SER A 192 6.97 -19.58 -14.99
CA SER A 192 8.25 -18.90 -15.08
C SER A 192 8.11 -17.43 -14.64
N PRO A 193 9.17 -16.82 -14.09
CA PRO A 193 9.17 -15.40 -13.77
C PRO A 193 8.94 -14.55 -15.02
N LYS A 194 8.05 -13.55 -14.95
CA LYS A 194 7.72 -12.67 -16.10
C LYS A 194 8.01 -11.21 -15.86
N ILE A 195 7.65 -10.68 -14.68
CA ILE A 195 7.80 -9.25 -14.42
C ILE A 195 7.96 -8.94 -12.94
N SER A 196 8.95 -8.13 -12.61
CA SER A 196 9.16 -7.51 -11.31
C SER A 196 8.41 -6.19 -11.24
N ILE A 197 7.72 -5.95 -10.13
CA ILE A 197 6.95 -4.72 -9.90
C ILE A 197 7.34 -4.14 -8.55
N ARG A 198 7.93 -2.94 -8.57
CA ARG A 198 8.40 -2.23 -7.39
C ARG A 198 7.59 -0.97 -7.16
N TYR A 199 7.28 -0.66 -5.91
CA TYR A 199 6.57 0.55 -5.52
C TYR A 199 6.72 0.80 -4.01
N ASP A 200 6.48 2.04 -3.62
CA ASP A 200 6.46 2.44 -2.23
C ASP A 200 5.02 2.71 -1.79
N ARG A 201 4.59 2.09 -0.68
CA ARG A 201 3.19 2.08 -0.23
C ARG A 201 3.03 2.81 1.09
N MET A 202 2.10 3.76 1.11
CA MET A 202 1.46 4.23 2.33
C MET A 202 0.20 3.40 2.59
N THR A 203 -0.09 3.10 3.85
CA THR A 203 -1.33 2.40 4.24
C THR A 203 -2.03 3.20 5.32
N LEU A 204 -3.30 3.52 5.10
CA LEU A 204 -4.14 4.28 6.02
C LEU A 204 -5.32 3.42 6.46
N PHE A 205 -5.74 3.57 7.71
CA PHE A 205 -6.88 2.88 8.31
C PHE A 205 -7.83 3.90 8.91
N ALA A 206 -9.13 3.81 8.59
CA ALA A 206 -10.11 4.70 9.22
C ALA A 206 -10.20 4.43 10.73
N LYS A 207 -10.39 5.48 11.52
CA LYS A 207 -10.48 5.40 12.99
C LYS A 207 -11.75 4.71 13.47
N GLN A 208 -12.86 4.94 12.78
CA GLN A 208 -14.20 4.51 13.20
C GLN A 208 -14.83 3.47 12.27
N GLU A 209 -14.23 3.18 11.11
CA GLU A 209 -14.80 2.30 10.08
C GLU A 209 -13.80 1.23 9.63
N SER A 210 -14.32 0.12 9.10
CA SER A 210 -13.51 -0.95 8.48
C SER A 210 -13.06 -0.57 7.06
N ILE A 211 -12.30 0.52 6.94
CA ILE A 211 -11.75 1.04 5.69
C ILE A 211 -10.24 1.07 5.75
N LYS A 212 -9.63 0.54 4.69
CA LYS A 212 -8.19 0.62 4.45
C LYS A 212 -7.93 1.28 3.11
N ILE A 213 -7.08 2.29 3.10
CA ILE A 213 -6.58 2.93 1.88
C ILE A 213 -5.11 2.56 1.71
N THR A 214 -4.73 2.14 0.51
CA THR A 214 -3.31 2.01 0.15
C THR A 214 -3.00 2.93 -1.01
N LEU A 215 -1.89 3.67 -0.89
CA LEU A 215 -1.41 4.60 -1.91
C LEU A 215 -0.03 4.13 -2.35
N ASP A 216 0.09 3.69 -3.60
CA ASP A 216 1.33 3.18 -4.17
C ASP A 216 1.94 4.25 -5.09
N GLN A 217 3.16 4.69 -4.79
CA GLN A 217 3.96 5.62 -5.59
C GLN A 217 5.27 4.98 -6.05
N ASN A 218 6.05 5.68 -6.88
CA ASN A 218 7.32 5.20 -7.43
C ASN A 218 7.19 3.83 -8.12
N LEU A 219 6.08 3.64 -8.83
CA LEU A 219 5.75 2.37 -9.46
C LEU A 219 6.64 2.13 -10.68
N SER A 220 7.38 1.03 -10.66
CA SER A 220 8.25 0.59 -11.76
C SER A 220 8.02 -0.89 -12.08
N PHE A 221 8.27 -1.22 -13.33
CA PHE A 221 8.10 -2.53 -13.94
C PHE A 221 9.42 -2.92 -14.61
N ASP A 222 9.80 -4.17 -14.47
CA ASP A 222 11.08 -4.69 -14.95
C ASP A 222 10.88 -6.13 -15.42
N ASN A 223 11.08 -6.39 -16.70
CA ASN A 223 10.94 -7.72 -17.31
C ASN A 223 12.31 -8.34 -17.63
N THR A 224 13.38 -7.93 -16.95
CA THR A 224 14.80 -8.28 -17.16
C THR A 224 15.44 -7.74 -18.44
N ARG A 225 14.64 -7.39 -19.45
CA ARG A 225 15.13 -6.79 -20.71
C ARG A 225 15.06 -5.27 -20.67
N ASP A 226 13.94 -4.76 -20.18
CA ASP A 226 13.62 -3.35 -20.11
C ASP A 226 13.08 -2.96 -18.73
N THR A 227 13.12 -1.67 -18.43
CA THR A 227 12.46 -1.08 -17.27
C THR A 227 11.50 0.03 -17.70
N HIS A 228 10.30 0.03 -17.13
CA HIS A 228 9.29 1.06 -17.35
C HIS A 228 8.77 1.61 -16.02
N SER A 229 8.79 2.93 -15.87
CA SER A 229 8.38 3.60 -14.62
C SER A 229 7.23 4.57 -14.85
N LEU A 230 6.26 4.57 -13.93
CA LEU A 230 5.13 5.48 -13.91
C LEU A 230 5.41 6.65 -12.95
N HIS A 231 6.39 7.47 -13.32
CA HIS A 231 6.75 8.67 -12.56
C HIS A 231 5.59 9.67 -12.51
N GLY A 232 5.46 10.39 -11.38
CA GLY A 232 4.42 11.40 -11.19
C GLY A 232 3.01 10.83 -10.97
N LEU A 233 2.85 9.51 -10.85
CA LEU A 233 1.55 8.87 -10.63
C LEU A 233 1.49 8.15 -9.28
N VAL A 234 0.30 8.20 -8.67
CA VAL A 234 -0.04 7.45 -7.47
C VAL A 234 -1.25 6.57 -7.75
N ILE A 235 -1.12 5.28 -7.44
CA ILE A 235 -2.21 4.30 -7.57
C ILE A 235 -2.82 4.09 -6.18
N GLY A 236 -4.05 4.54 -6.01
CA GLY A 236 -4.84 4.34 -4.81
C GLY A 236 -5.73 3.11 -4.87
N GLU A 237 -5.93 2.46 -3.72
CA GLU A 237 -6.93 1.41 -3.53
C GLU A 237 -7.64 1.63 -2.19
N ILE A 238 -8.96 1.76 -2.22
CA ILE A 238 -9.85 1.77 -1.05
C ILE A 238 -10.44 0.37 -0.90
N LYS A 239 -10.29 -0.19 0.29
CA LYS A 239 -10.84 -1.48 0.68
C LYS A 239 -11.87 -1.28 1.77
N CYS A 240 -13.10 -1.72 1.52
CA CYS A 240 -14.21 -1.61 2.46
C CYS A 240 -14.77 -2.99 2.80
N ALA A 241 -15.33 -3.13 4.01
CA ALA A 241 -16.15 -4.28 4.39
C ALA A 241 -17.50 -4.29 3.64
N GLN A 242 -18.08 -3.10 3.42
CA GLN A 242 -19.37 -2.92 2.74
C GLN A 242 -19.22 -2.68 1.21
N PRO A 243 -20.28 -2.90 0.41
CA PRO A 243 -20.26 -2.81 -1.06
C PRO A 243 -19.99 -1.44 -1.66
N ARG A 244 -20.01 -0.40 -0.83
CA ARG A 244 -19.93 0.99 -1.27
C ARG A 244 -18.82 1.69 -0.52
N VAL A 245 -18.07 2.52 -1.24
CA VAL A 245 -17.16 3.50 -0.64
C VAL A 245 -18.04 4.55 0.03
N PRO A 246 -17.76 4.97 1.27
CA PRO A 246 -18.52 6.02 1.94
C PRO A 246 -18.58 7.30 1.11
N THR A 247 -19.71 7.99 1.19
CA THR A 247 -19.96 9.23 0.44
C THR A 247 -18.91 10.30 0.74
N CYS A 248 -18.49 10.45 2.00
CA CYS A 248 -17.46 11.42 2.40
C CYS A 248 -16.13 11.20 1.66
N LEU A 249 -15.66 9.96 1.52
CA LEU A 249 -14.45 9.64 0.75
C LEU A 249 -14.65 9.89 -0.75
N LEU A 250 -15.83 9.57 -1.29
CA LEU A 250 -16.15 9.87 -2.68
C LEU A 250 -16.21 11.38 -2.96
N GLU A 251 -16.64 12.18 -1.97
CA GLU A 251 -16.64 13.65 -2.06
C GLU A 251 -15.22 14.21 -2.03
N ILE A 252 -14.35 13.72 -1.14
CA ILE A 252 -12.93 14.08 -1.13
C ILE A 252 -12.28 13.78 -2.48
N LEU A 253 -12.47 12.56 -3.01
CA LEU A 253 -11.92 12.21 -4.33
C LEU A 253 -12.48 13.10 -5.45
N ARG A 254 -13.80 13.38 -5.44
CA ARG A 254 -14.44 14.26 -6.43
C ARG A 254 -13.93 15.70 -6.35
N GLY A 255 -13.79 16.25 -5.14
CA GLY A 255 -13.28 17.60 -4.90
C GLY A 255 -11.85 17.79 -5.41
N LEU A 256 -11.04 16.71 -5.37
CA LEU A 256 -9.69 16.69 -5.94
C LEU A 256 -9.66 16.28 -7.42
N ALA A 257 -10.82 16.13 -8.07
CA ALA A 257 -10.97 15.63 -9.44
C ALA A 257 -10.22 14.30 -9.67
N ILE A 258 -10.27 13.39 -8.69
CA ILE A 258 -9.71 12.04 -8.76
C ILE A 258 -10.85 11.08 -9.12
N ARG A 259 -10.65 10.28 -10.17
CA ARG A 259 -11.66 9.31 -10.63
C ARG A 259 -11.22 7.89 -10.35
N SER A 260 -12.18 7.08 -9.91
CA SER A 260 -12.00 5.64 -9.77
C SER A 260 -11.87 4.97 -11.13
N VAL A 261 -10.84 4.15 -11.29
CA VAL A 261 -10.60 3.37 -12.51
C VAL A 261 -10.07 1.98 -12.16
N PRO A 262 -10.50 0.93 -12.87
CA PRO A 262 -9.91 -0.40 -12.72
C PRO A 262 -8.43 -0.35 -13.10
N PHE A 263 -7.56 -0.83 -12.22
CA PHE A 263 -6.13 -0.90 -12.50
C PHE A 263 -5.51 -2.18 -11.94
N SER A 264 -4.66 -2.80 -12.74
CA SER A 264 -3.92 -4.01 -12.37
C SER A 264 -2.47 -3.80 -12.76
N LYS A 265 -1.61 -3.57 -11.75
CA LYS A 265 -0.16 -3.40 -11.94
C LYS A 265 0.41 -4.49 -12.85
N TYR A 266 0.13 -5.76 -12.53
CA TYR A 266 0.54 -6.91 -13.34
C TYR A 266 0.12 -6.82 -14.82
N ALA A 267 -1.16 -6.58 -15.08
CA ALA A 267 -1.66 -6.61 -16.44
C ALA A 267 -1.19 -5.39 -17.25
N PHE A 268 -1.11 -4.23 -16.60
CA PHE A 268 -0.53 -3.05 -17.20
C PHE A 268 0.94 -3.30 -17.57
N GLY A 269 1.76 -3.78 -16.63
CA GLY A 269 3.18 -4.05 -16.87
C GLY A 269 3.41 -5.03 -18.03
N ILE A 270 2.76 -6.21 -18.00
CA ILE A 270 2.89 -7.19 -19.08
C ILE A 270 2.44 -6.62 -20.43
N GLY A 271 1.25 -6.01 -20.51
CA GLY A 271 0.78 -5.50 -21.81
C GLY A 271 1.50 -4.25 -22.30
N SER A 272 2.31 -3.60 -21.46
CA SER A 272 3.18 -2.50 -21.83
C SER A 272 4.58 -2.94 -22.25
N MET A 273 5.08 -4.07 -21.77
CA MET A 273 6.49 -4.48 -21.92
C MET A 273 6.69 -5.80 -22.69
N GLU A 274 5.64 -6.61 -22.84
CA GLU A 274 5.68 -7.87 -23.56
C GLU A 274 4.94 -7.78 -24.90
N PRO A 275 5.34 -8.58 -25.92
CA PRO A 275 4.71 -8.61 -27.24
C PRO A 275 3.37 -9.37 -27.22
N VAL A 276 2.44 -8.94 -26.37
CA VAL A 276 1.12 -9.54 -26.18
C VAL A 276 0.01 -8.63 -26.67
N LYS A 277 -1.17 -9.20 -26.95
CA LYS A 277 -2.36 -8.41 -27.29
C LYS A 277 -2.73 -7.46 -26.13
N ASN A 278 -2.58 -6.16 -26.35
CA ASN A 278 -2.71 -5.14 -25.29
C ASN A 278 -3.82 -4.09 -25.53
N ASN A 279 -4.70 -4.31 -26.52
CA ASN A 279 -5.79 -3.37 -26.85
C ASN A 279 -6.68 -2.99 -25.65
N GLY A 280 -6.92 -3.91 -24.70
CA GLY A 280 -7.65 -3.65 -23.47
C GLY A 280 -6.95 -2.71 -22.47
N ILE A 281 -5.64 -2.46 -22.63
CA ILE A 281 -4.85 -1.59 -21.76
C ILE A 281 -4.75 -0.17 -22.31
N LYS A 282 -4.89 0.00 -23.63
CA LYS A 282 -4.83 1.31 -24.31
C LYS A 282 -5.66 2.41 -23.62
N PRO A 283 -6.92 2.17 -23.19
CA PRO A 283 -7.68 3.21 -22.47
C PRO A 283 -7.02 3.66 -21.17
N THR A 284 -6.39 2.73 -20.45
CA THR A 284 -5.64 3.05 -19.23
C THR A 284 -4.39 3.86 -19.57
N SER A 285 -3.62 3.47 -20.58
CA SER A 285 -2.43 4.21 -21.01
C SER A 285 -2.76 5.65 -21.44
N LEU A 286 -3.87 5.86 -22.16
CA LEU A 286 -4.33 7.19 -22.55
C LEU A 286 -4.74 8.02 -21.32
N LEU A 287 -5.44 7.41 -20.36
CA LEU A 287 -5.78 8.07 -19.11
C LEU A 287 -4.53 8.50 -18.33
N LEU A 288 -3.51 7.64 -18.22
CA LEU A 288 -2.28 7.97 -17.52
C LEU A 288 -1.57 9.17 -18.16
N LYS A 289 -1.47 9.19 -19.50
CA LYS A 289 -0.91 10.33 -20.25
C LYS A 289 -1.70 11.61 -20.00
N LYS A 290 -3.03 11.52 -19.98
CA LYS A 290 -3.91 12.66 -19.69
C LYS A 290 -3.66 13.21 -18.28
N ILE A 291 -3.61 12.35 -17.26
CA ILE A 291 -3.36 12.77 -15.86
C ILE A 291 -2.00 13.48 -15.73
N LEU A 292 -0.98 13.00 -16.45
CA LEU A 292 0.35 13.62 -16.45
C LEU A 292 0.37 14.98 -17.17
N HIS A 293 -0.35 15.12 -18.28
CA HIS A 293 -0.42 16.38 -19.04
C HIS A 293 -1.23 17.47 -18.33
N GLU A 294 -2.37 17.14 -17.70
CA GLU A 294 -3.26 18.10 -17.03
C GLU A 294 -2.60 18.86 -15.86
N GLN A 295 -1.41 18.44 -15.44
CA GLN A 295 -0.63 19.04 -14.34
C GLN A 295 0.60 19.80 -14.83
N GLN A 296 0.96 19.67 -16.11
CA GLN A 296 1.98 20.50 -16.76
C GLN A 296 1.39 21.81 -17.30
N SER A 297 0.06 21.87 -17.43
CA SER A 297 -0.69 23.03 -17.94
C SER A 297 -1.43 23.83 -16.86
N ALA A 298 -1.25 23.47 -15.58
CA ALA A 298 -1.86 24.10 -14.41
C ALA A 298 -0.76 24.64 -13.49
#